data_AF-A0A349MNE2-F1
#
_entry.id   AF-A0A349MNE2-F1
#
_cell.length_a   1.000
_cell.length_b   1.000
_cell.length_c   1.000
_cell.angle_alpha   90.00
_cell.angle_beta   90.00
_cell.angle_gamma   90.00
#
_symmetry.space_group_name_H-M   'P 1'
#
loop_
_entity.id
_entity.type
_entity.pdbx_description
1 polymer ?
#
loop_
_entity_poly.entity_id
_entity_poly.type
_entity_poly.pdbx_seq_one_letter_code
_entity_poly.pdbx_strand_id
1 'polypeptide(L)' 'ADARPMMRAINKQTGALIAEIQLPANQIGLPFTYEHAGKQYLALFVGGSGSPAELVAYSLP' A
#
# COMPACT_ATOMS: atom_id res chain seq x y z
N ALA A 1 -16.12 -9.30 6.11
CA ALA A 1 -14.89 -8.97 5.36
C ALA A 1 -13.79 -8.74 6.37
N ASP A 2 -12.65 -9.38 6.18
CA ASP A 2 -11.48 -9.18 7.03
C ASP A 2 -11.00 -7.72 6.94
N ALA A 3 -11.32 -6.92 7.96
CA ALA A 3 -11.09 -5.48 8.01
C ALA A 3 -9.66 -5.12 8.49
N ARG A 4 -8.69 -6.01 8.24
CA ARG A 4 -7.28 -5.73 8.55
C ARG A 4 -6.73 -4.68 7.57
N PRO A 5 -5.89 -3.74 8.05
CA PRO A 5 -5.28 -2.73 7.20
C PRO A 5 -4.23 -3.40 6.29
N MET A 6 -4.65 -3.75 5.08
CA MET A 6 -3.86 -4.58 4.16
C MET A 6 -3.86 -3.96 2.76
N MET A 7 -2.67 -3.82 2.16
CA MET A 7 -2.55 -3.54 0.73
C MET A 7 -2.45 -4.87 -0.02
N ARG A 8 -3.23 -5.01 -1.10
CA ARG A 8 -3.30 -6.23 -1.89
C ARG A 8 -2.83 -5.97 -3.31
N ALA A 9 -1.86 -6.76 -3.76
CA ALA A 9 -1.41 -6.76 -5.15
C ALA A 9 -2.14 -7.87 -5.90
N ILE A 10 -2.76 -7.52 -7.04
CA ILE A 10 -3.62 -8.42 -7.81
C ILE A 10 -3.05 -8.58 -9.23
N ASN A 11 -3.10 -9.79 -9.76
CA ASN A 11 -2.77 -10.06 -11.16
C ASN A 11 -3.83 -9.42 -12.07
N LYS A 12 -3.41 -8.48 -12.94
CA LYS A 12 -4.34 -7.76 -13.83
C LYS A 12 -5.02 -8.66 -14.87
N GLN A 13 -4.40 -9.77 -15.26
CA GLN A 13 -4.95 -10.69 -16.27
C GLN A 13 -5.96 -11.66 -15.67
N THR A 14 -5.68 -12.19 -14.47
CA THR A 14 -6.46 -13.29 -13.89
C THR A 14 -7.32 -12.88 -12.69
N GLY A 15 -7.07 -11.72 -12.09
CA GLY A 15 -7.70 -11.30 -10.84
C GLY A 15 -7.19 -12.02 -9.59
N ALA A 16 -6.18 -12.89 -9.72
CA ALA A 16 -5.61 -13.63 -8.59
C ALA A 16 -4.84 -12.69 -7.64
N LEU A 17 -4.96 -12.91 -6.33
CA LEU A 17 -4.13 -12.27 -5.31
C LEU A 17 -2.68 -12.75 -5.46
N ILE A 18 -1.73 -11.82 -5.60
CA ILE A 18 -0.29 -12.11 -5.74
C ILE A 18 0.45 -11.83 -4.42
N ALA A 19 0.07 -10.78 -3.70
CA ALA A 19 0.71 -10.42 -2.44
C ALA A 19 -0.23 -9.65 -1.52
N GLU A 20 0.02 -9.76 -0.23
CA GLU A 20 -0.59 -8.95 0.83
C GLU A 20 0.52 -8.29 1.65
N ILE A 21 0.40 -6.99 1.87
CA ILE A 21 1.34 -6.19 2.67
C ILE A 21 0.56 -5.58 3.82
N GLN A 22 0.94 -5.96 5.05
CA GLN A 22 0.36 -5.40 6.26
C GLN A 22 0.71 -3.91 6.36
N LEU A 23 -0.32 -3.08 6.46
CA LEU A 23 -0.18 -1.65 6.67
C LEU A 23 -0.20 -1.32 8.17
N PRO A 24 0.47 -0.24 8.60
CA PRO A 24 0.46 0.17 10.00
C PRO A 24 -0.88 0.78 10.43
N ALA A 25 -1.67 1.30 9.49
CA ALA A 25 -3.02 1.82 9.70
C ALA A 25 -3.86 1.65 8.42
N ASN A 26 -5.15 1.99 8.48
CA ASN A 26 -6.04 1.90 7.32
C ASN A 26 -5.54 2.77 6.16
N GLN A 27 -5.61 2.23 4.95
CA GLN A 27 -5.32 3.02 3.75
C GLN A 27 -6.35 4.16 3.62
N ILE A 28 -5.84 5.35 3.31
CA ILE A 28 -6.62 6.51 2.92
C ILE A 28 -6.06 7.05 1.60
N GLY A 29 -6.94 7.57 0.73
CA GLY A 29 -6.52 8.06 -0.58
C GLY A 29 -6.08 6.98 -1.57
N LEU A 30 -5.52 7.42 -2.70
CA LEU A 30 -5.10 6.55 -3.80
C LEU A 30 -3.61 6.20 -3.69
N PRO A 31 -3.23 4.93 -3.93
CA PRO A 31 -1.82 4.56 -4.02
C PRO A 31 -1.22 5.09 -5.32
N PHE A 32 0.08 5.37 -5.29
CA PHE A 32 0.84 5.85 -6.45
C PHE A 32 2.26 5.27 -6.42
N THR A 33 2.95 5.38 -7.55
CA THR A 33 4.33 4.91 -7.69
C THR A 33 5.23 6.02 -8.18
N TYR A 34 6.49 5.99 -7.76
CA TYR A 34 7.54 6.88 -8.28
C TYR A 34 8.87 6.14 -8.33
N GLU A 35 9.85 6.71 -9.01
CA GLU A 35 11.24 6.23 -9.01
C GLU A 35 12.15 7.29 -8.39
N HIS A 36 13.13 6.84 -7.60
CA HIS A 36 14.23 7.69 -7.15
C HIS A 36 15.53 6.89 -7.17
N ALA A 37 16.54 7.41 -7.86
CA ALA A 37 17.87 6.79 -7.99
C ALA A 37 17.82 5.32 -8.47
N GLY A 38 17.01 5.02 -9.49
CA GLY A 38 16.88 3.66 -10.04
C GLY A 38 16.05 2.70 -9.20
N LYS A 39 15.45 3.17 -8.09
CA LYS A 39 14.61 2.35 -7.21
C LYS A 39 13.15 2.77 -7.33
N GLN A 40 12.28 1.82 -7.63
CA GLN A 40 10.83 2.03 -7.68
C GLN A 40 10.22 1.94 -6.28
N TYR A 41 9.30 2.85 -6.01
CA TYR A 41 8.53 2.91 -4.77
C TYR A 41 7.05 2.80 -5.05
N LEU A 42 6.35 2.11 -4.17
CA LEU A 42 4.90 2.11 -4.04
C LEU A 42 4.54 2.87 -2.77
N ALA A 43 3.79 3.96 -2.92
CA ALA A 43 3.45 4.85 -1.83
C ALA A 43 1.93 5.01 -1.69
N LEU A 44 1.50 5.18 -0.45
CA LEU A 44 0.10 5.41 -0.09
C LEU A 44 0.02 6.15 1.24
N PHE A 45 -1.11 6.80 1.47
CA PHE A 45 -1.42 7.39 2.76
C PHE A 45 -2.12 6.37 3.65
N VAL A 46 -1.78 6.37 4.93
CA VAL A 46 -2.42 5.57 5.98
C VAL A 46 -2.87 6.49 7.11
N GLY A 47 -3.92 6.12 7.82
CA GLY A 47 -4.41 6.89 8.97
C GLY A 47 -5.84 6.51 9.39
N GLY A 48 -6.49 7.41 10.13
CA GLY A 48 -7.85 7.21 10.64
C GLY A 48 -7.89 6.68 12.07
N SER A 49 -9.10 6.50 12.62
CA SER A 49 -9.32 6.04 14.00
C SER A 49 -8.55 6.83 15.07
N GLY A 50 -8.42 8.15 14.87
CA GLY A 50 -7.69 9.05 15.77
C GLY A 50 -6.18 9.14 15.52
N SER A 51 -5.64 8.39 14.55
CA SER A 51 -4.22 8.51 14.15
C SER A 51 -4.03 9.57 13.07
N PRO A 52 -2.93 10.37 13.13
CA PRO A 52 -2.55 11.27 12.05
C PRO A 52 -2.41 10.56 10.70
N ALA A 53 -2.59 11.31 9.62
CA ALA A 53 -2.30 10.81 8.28
C ALA A 53 -0.77 10.76 8.07
N GLU A 54 -0.29 9.63 7.56
CA GLU A 54 1.12 9.40 7.27
C GLU A 54 1.29 8.92 5.83
N LEU A 55 2.40 9.33 5.20
CA LEU A 55 2.84 8.77 3.92
C LEU A 55 3.77 7.59 4.20
N VAL A 56 3.43 6.41 3.68
CA VAL A 56 4.28 5.21 3.76
C VAL A 56 4.71 4.83 2.35
N ALA A 57 6.01 4.55 2.17
CA ALA A 57 6.59 4.11 0.91
C ALA A 57 7.29 2.76 1.08
N TYR A 58 6.92 1.81 0.23
CA TYR A 58 7.49 0.46 0.16
C TYR A 58 8.37 0.33 -1.09
N SER A 59 9.42 -0.47 -0.99
CA SER A 59 10.28 -0.84 -2.11
C SER A 59 10.84 -2.25 -1.88
N LEU A 60 11.27 -2.90 -2.96
CA LEU A 60 12.05 -4.13 -2.86
C LEU A 60 13.44 -3.82 -2.28
N PRO A 61 14.17 -4.82 -1.73
CA PRO A 61 15.54 -4.63 -1.25
C PRO A 61 16.45 -3.92 -2.27
#